data_AF-A0A7X6WC90-F1
#
_entry.id   AF-A0A7X6WC90-F1
#
_cell.length_a   1.000
_cell.length_b   1.000
_cell.length_c   1.000
_cell.angle_alpha   90.00
_cell.angle_beta   90.00
_cell.angle_gamma   90.00
#
_symmetry.space_group_name_H-M   'P 1'
#
loop_
_entity.id
_entity.type
_entity.pdbx_description
1 polymer ?
#
loop_
_entity_poly.entity_id
_entity_poly.type
_entity_poly.pdbx_seq_one_letter_code
_entity_poly.pdbx_strand_id
1 'polypeptide(L)'
;MEKKYILALDQGTTSSRAVLFNHNGEIVKIAQSEITQYYPKSGWVEHDPMEIWGSQSGVAREVLETAGIRPEEIAAIGITNQRETTIVWDKKTGKPIYNAIVWQCRRTAKICDDLKSRGLE
;
A
#
# COMPACT_ATOMS: atom_id res chain seq x y z
N MET A 1 -9.89 24.40 -14.18
CA MET A 1 -9.63 24.67 -12.75
C MET A 1 -8.14 24.68 -12.53
N GLU A 2 -7.66 25.45 -11.57
CA GLU A 2 -6.24 25.50 -11.25
C GLU A 2 -5.86 24.29 -10.39
N LYS A 3 -4.74 23.65 -10.73
CA LYS A 3 -4.20 22.49 -10.02
C LYS A 3 -3.43 22.99 -8.80
N LYS A 4 -3.94 22.75 -7.59
CA LYS A 4 -3.46 23.37 -6.35
C LYS A 4 -2.89 22.39 -5.33
N TYR A 5 -3.17 21.10 -5.50
CA TYR A 5 -2.90 20.10 -4.48
C TYR A 5 -2.10 18.92 -5.01
N ILE A 6 -1.32 18.30 -4.11
CA ILE A 6 -0.68 17.00 -4.34
C ILE A 6 -1.34 15.98 -3.42
N LEU A 7 -1.73 14.84 -3.97
CA LEU A 7 -2.26 13.71 -3.19
C LEU A 7 -1.13 12.69 -2.96
N ALA A 8 -0.77 12.43 -1.71
CA ALA A 8 0.14 11.35 -1.37
C ALA A 8 -0.64 10.14 -0.87
N LEU A 9 -0.38 8.97 -1.46
CA LEU A 9 -0.89 7.68 -1.02
C LEU A 9 0.23 6.94 -0.31
N ASP A 10 0.00 6.59 0.96
CA ASP A 10 0.96 5.90 1.81
C ASP A 10 0.36 4.57 2.27
N GLN A 11 0.70 3.51 1.54
CA GLN A 11 0.26 2.14 1.79
C GLN A 11 1.21 1.51 2.82
N GLY A 12 0.92 1.69 4.10
CA GLY A 12 1.71 1.16 5.20
C GLY A 12 1.48 -0.33 5.47
N THR A 13 2.23 -0.88 6.43
CA THR A 13 2.08 -2.29 6.83
C THR A 13 0.80 -2.52 7.64
N THR A 14 0.41 -1.56 8.50
CA THR A 14 -0.76 -1.69 9.38
C THR A 14 -1.96 -0.86 8.93
N SER A 15 -1.76 0.16 8.11
CA SER A 15 -2.82 1.03 7.60
C SER A 15 -2.48 1.64 6.25
N SER A 16 -3.52 1.95 5.48
CA SER A 16 -3.47 2.74 4.26
C SER A 16 -3.83 4.19 4.58
N ARG A 17 -3.07 5.15 4.04
CA ARG A 17 -3.25 6.59 4.28
C ARG A 17 -3.33 7.37 2.97
N ALA A 18 -4.09 8.45 2.99
CA ALA A 18 -4.08 9.45 1.95
C ALA A 18 -3.92 10.84 2.56
N VAL A 19 -3.00 11.63 2.04
CA VAL A 19 -2.66 12.96 2.55
C VAL A 19 -2.73 13.98 1.42
N LEU A 20 -3.47 15.06 1.61
CA LEU A 20 -3.52 16.18 0.70
C LEU A 20 -2.56 17.28 1.15
N PHE A 21 -1.70 17.72 0.24
CA PHE A 21 -0.79 18.83 0.43
C PHE A 21 -1.15 20.00 -0.47
N ASN A 22 -1.02 21.24 0.01
CA ASN A 22 -1.11 22.44 -0.82
C ASN A 22 0.27 22.79 -1.45
N HIS A 23 0.32 23.87 -2.24
CA HIS A 23 1.55 24.33 -2.88
C HIS A 23 2.68 24.69 -1.89
N ASN A 24 2.36 25.05 -0.64
CA ASN A 24 3.35 25.35 0.39
C ASN A 24 3.91 24.10 1.08
N GLY A 25 3.42 22.91 0.72
CA GLY A 25 3.77 21.65 1.39
C GLY A 25 3.04 21.43 2.72
N GLU A 26 2.00 22.20 3.01
CA GLU A 26 1.21 22.06 4.23
C GLU A 26 0.14 20.98 4.06
N ILE A 27 -0.09 20.20 5.12
CA ILE A 27 -1.14 19.19 5.16
C ILE A 27 -2.50 19.89 5.25
N VAL A 28 -3.33 19.67 4.23
CA VAL A 28 -4.72 20.14 4.18
C VAL A 28 -5.65 19.15 4.87
N LYS A 29 -5.45 17.86 4.60
CA LYS A 29 -6.32 16.78 5.11
C LYS A 29 -5.59 15.44 5.09
N ILE A 30 -5.98 14.55 6.00
CA ILE A 30 -5.53 13.16 6.09
C ILE A 30 -6.76 12.27 6.23
N ALA A 31 -6.74 11.12 5.57
CA ALA A 31 -7.62 9.98 5.83
C ALA A 31 -6.77 8.72 6.06
N GLN A 32 -7.26 7.80 6.89
CA GLN A 32 -6.55 6.56 7.25
C GLN A 32 -7.53 5.42 7.49
N SER A 33 -7.15 4.22 7.07
CA SER A 33 -7.89 2.98 7.31
C SER A 33 -6.91 1.86 7.65
N GLU A 34 -7.16 1.13 8.75
CA GLU A 34 -6.37 -0.04 9.13
C GLU A 34 -6.61 -1.22 8.18
N ILE A 35 -5.61 -2.09 8.04
CA ILE A 35 -5.72 -3.33 7.25
C ILE A 35 -5.45 -4.56 8.12
N THR A 36 -6.16 -5.64 7.84
CA THR A 36 -6.08 -6.89 8.58
C THR A 36 -4.73 -7.56 8.40
N GLN A 37 -4.15 -8.02 9.51
CA GLN A 37 -2.91 -8.80 9.52
C GLN A 37 -3.26 -10.29 9.60
N TYR A 38 -2.89 -11.07 8.58
CA TYR A 38 -3.13 -12.51 8.56
C TYR A 38 -1.89 -13.28 9.02
N TYR A 39 -2.09 -14.22 9.95
CA TYR A 39 -1.02 -15.08 10.48
C TYR A 39 -1.36 -16.57 10.29
N PRO A 40 -1.27 -17.13 9.06
CA PRO A 40 -1.69 -18.51 8.79
C PRO A 40 -0.86 -19.56 9.54
N LYS A 41 0.40 -19.23 9.86
CA LYS A 41 1.37 -20.07 10.60
C LYS A 41 2.30 -19.18 11.41
N SER A 42 2.98 -19.76 12.40
CA SER A 42 4.03 -19.05 13.14
C SER A 42 5.10 -18.49 12.18
N GLY A 43 5.43 -17.21 12.33
CA GLY A 43 6.37 -16.48 11.48
C GLY A 43 5.86 -16.14 10.07
N TRP A 44 4.60 -16.45 9.74
CA TRP A 44 3.98 -16.08 8.48
C TRP A 44 3.13 -14.83 8.67
N VAL A 45 3.31 -13.86 7.78
CA VAL A 45 2.55 -12.60 7.76
C VAL A 45 2.06 -12.40 6.34
N GLU A 46 0.76 -12.19 6.19
CA GLU A 46 0.08 -12.01 4.91
C GLU A 46 -0.93 -10.86 4.97
N HIS A 47 -1.22 -10.24 3.82
CA HIS A 47 -2.36 -9.33 3.63
C HIS A 47 -3.20 -9.81 2.45
N ASP A 48 -4.50 -9.51 2.47
CA ASP A 48 -5.33 -9.61 1.28
C ASP A 48 -5.00 -8.43 0.33
N PRO A 49 -4.49 -8.67 -0.91
CA PRO A 49 -4.21 -7.59 -1.86
C PRO A 49 -5.44 -6.77 -2.23
N MET A 50 -6.64 -7.36 -2.18
CA MET A 50 -7.89 -6.65 -2.45
C MET A 50 -8.28 -5.75 -1.28
N GLU A 51 -7.97 -6.11 -0.04
CA GLU A 51 -8.12 -5.23 1.13
C GLU A 51 -7.12 -4.07 1.10
N ILE A 52 -5.86 -4.33 0.70
CA ILE A 52 -4.86 -3.26 0.46
C ILE A 52 -5.41 -2.27 -0.58
N TRP A 53 -5.88 -2.75 -1.73
CA TRP A 53 -6.44 -1.91 -2.78
C TRP A 53 -7.70 -1.15 -2.32
N GLY A 54 -8.62 -1.85 -1.67
CA GLY A 54 -9.89 -1.30 -1.21
C GLY A 54 -9.69 -0.22 -0.16
N SER A 55 -8.84 -0.47 0.85
CA SER A 55 -8.52 0.51 1.90
C SER A 55 -7.82 1.74 1.33
N GLN A 56 -6.82 1.58 0.45
CA GLN A 56 -6.08 2.70 -0.14
C GLN A 56 -6.96 3.57 -1.05
N SER A 57 -7.82 2.94 -1.85
CA SER A 57 -8.80 3.64 -2.69
C SER A 57 -9.85 4.36 -1.85
N GLY A 58 -10.30 3.72 -0.76
CA GLY A 58 -11.24 4.28 0.20
C GLY A 58 -10.73 5.57 0.82
N VAL A 59 -9.53 5.56 1.38
CA VAL A 59 -8.96 6.77 2.01
C VAL A 59 -8.62 7.86 0.99
N ALA A 60 -8.26 7.50 -0.25
CA ALA A 60 -8.05 8.47 -1.32
C ALA A 60 -9.35 9.20 -1.70
N ARG A 61 -10.48 8.50 -1.70
CA ARG A 61 -11.80 9.12 -1.89
C ARG A 61 -12.20 9.96 -0.69
N GLU A 62 -12.08 9.40 0.51
CA GLU A 62 -12.47 10.05 1.77
C GLU A 62 -11.74 11.40 1.95
N VAL A 63 -10.43 11.46 1.68
CA VAL A 63 -9.65 12.68 1.86
C VAL A 63 -10.11 13.81 0.92
N LEU A 64 -10.53 13.48 -0.31
CA LEU A 64 -11.06 14.46 -1.28
C LEU A 64 -12.46 14.94 -0.87
N GLU A 65 -13.35 14.00 -0.56
CA GLU A 65 -14.75 14.30 -0.20
C GLU A 65 -14.82 15.13 1.08
N THR A 66 -14.07 14.74 2.12
CA THR A 66 -14.08 15.44 3.41
C THR A 66 -13.31 16.76 3.40
N ALA A 67 -12.46 17.00 2.39
CA ALA A 67 -11.83 18.30 2.15
C ALA A 67 -12.63 19.20 1.19
N GLY A 68 -13.66 18.68 0.53
CA GLY A 68 -14.42 19.40 -0.50
C GLY A 68 -13.60 19.72 -1.75
N ILE A 69 -12.56 18.94 -2.03
CA ILE A 69 -11.64 19.16 -3.15
C ILE A 69 -12.03 18.24 -4.30
N ARG A 70 -12.13 18.81 -5.51
CA ARG A 70 -12.44 18.02 -6.70
C ARG A 70 -11.20 17.31 -7.26
N PRO A 71 -11.35 16.13 -7.89
CA PRO A 71 -10.23 15.43 -8.52
C PRO A 71 -9.45 16.28 -9.53
N GLU A 72 -10.11 17.21 -10.24
CA GLU A 72 -9.47 18.08 -11.23
C GLU A 72 -8.50 19.13 -10.61
N GLU A 73 -8.55 19.34 -9.29
CA GLU A 73 -7.67 20.25 -8.54
C GLU A 73 -6.37 19.56 -8.09
N ILE A 74 -6.27 18.24 -8.26
CA ILE A 74 -5.08 17.45 -7.97
C ILE A 74 -4.08 17.58 -9.13
N ALA A 75 -2.90 18.10 -8.81
CA ALA A 75 -1.82 18.29 -9.77
C ALA A 75 -1.16 16.97 -10.14
N ALA A 76 -0.87 16.14 -9.13
CA ALA A 76 -0.23 14.83 -9.24
C ALA A 76 -0.53 13.96 -8.02
N ILE A 77 -0.25 12.66 -8.17
CA ILE A 77 -0.33 11.67 -7.10
C ILE A 77 1.08 11.15 -6.80
N GLY A 78 1.50 11.22 -5.55
CA GLY A 78 2.69 10.57 -5.04
C GLY A 78 2.32 9.22 -4.40
N ILE A 79 3.15 8.20 -4.59
CA ILE A 79 2.93 6.86 -4.03
C ILE A 79 4.14 6.49 -3.19
N THR A 80 3.88 6.07 -1.96
CA THR A 80 4.82 5.39 -1.09
C THR A 80 4.15 4.15 -0.51
N ASN A 81 4.94 3.12 -0.20
CA ASN A 81 4.41 1.83 0.20
C ASN A 81 5.37 1.12 1.16
N GLN A 82 4.82 0.16 1.90
CA GLN A 82 5.62 -0.87 2.57
C GLN A 82 6.46 -1.60 1.51
N ARG A 83 7.78 -1.59 1.71
CA ARG A 83 8.71 -2.22 0.77
C ARG A 83 8.69 -3.74 0.95
N GLU A 84 9.34 -4.46 0.03
CA GLU A 84 9.51 -5.92 -0.04
C GLU A 84 8.23 -6.78 -0.14
N THR A 85 7.10 -6.36 0.43
CA THR A 85 5.81 -7.05 0.34
C THR A 85 5.49 -7.40 -1.10
N THR A 86 5.30 -8.69 -1.38
CA THR A 86 5.24 -9.22 -2.74
C THR A 86 3.83 -9.70 -3.07
N ILE A 87 3.31 -9.25 -4.21
CA ILE A 87 2.01 -9.65 -4.78
C ILE A 87 2.26 -10.17 -6.19
N VAL A 88 1.62 -11.29 -6.54
CA VAL A 88 1.58 -11.82 -7.91
C VAL A 88 0.12 -11.93 -8.33
N TRP A 89 -0.19 -11.51 -9.55
CA TRP A 89 -1.55 -11.49 -10.08
C TRP A 89 -1.59 -11.96 -11.53
N ASP A 90 -2.77 -12.39 -11.97
CA ASP A 90 -3.01 -12.72 -13.36
C ASP A 90 -3.16 -11.44 -14.20
N LYS A 91 -2.34 -11.30 -15.25
CA LYS A 91 -2.28 -10.09 -16.09
C LYS A 91 -3.60 -9.78 -16.82
N LYS A 92 -4.41 -10.80 -17.15
CA LYS A 92 -5.64 -10.60 -17.93
C LYS A 92 -6.81 -10.18 -17.04
N THR A 93 -6.88 -10.72 -15.83
CA THR A 93 -8.00 -10.54 -14.91
C THR A 93 -7.71 -9.52 -13.80
N GLY A 94 -6.44 -9.22 -13.53
CA GLY A 94 -6.01 -8.40 -12.40
C GLY A 94 -6.16 -9.09 -11.03
N LYS A 95 -6.60 -10.35 -10.99
CA LYS A 95 -6.85 -11.05 -9.73
C LYS A 95 -5.55 -11.57 -9.12
N PRO A 96 -5.31 -11.35 -7.81
CA PRO A 96 -4.21 -11.98 -7.11
C PRO A 96 -4.33 -13.51 -7.17
N ILE A 97 -3.19 -14.19 -7.36
CA ILE A 97 -3.15 -15.66 -7.33
C ILE A 97 -2.93 -16.22 -5.92
N TYR A 98 -2.51 -15.34 -5.00
CA TYR A 98 -2.26 -15.62 -3.58
C TYR A 98 -2.32 -14.30 -2.79
N ASN A 99 -2.38 -14.39 -1.47
CA ASN A 99 -2.24 -13.23 -0.59
C ASN A 99 -0.89 -12.52 -0.80
N ALA A 100 -0.82 -11.24 -0.43
CA ALA A 100 0.46 -10.54 -0.35
C ALA A 100 1.34 -11.19 0.72
N ILE A 101 2.56 -11.57 0.37
CA ILE A 101 3.55 -12.04 1.36
C ILE A 101 4.25 -10.80 1.91
N VAL A 102 3.98 -10.49 3.18
CA VAL A 102 4.47 -9.26 3.83
C VAL A 102 5.96 -9.38 4.12
N TRP A 103 6.69 -8.25 4.09
CA TRP A 103 8.14 -8.18 4.34
C TRP A 103 8.60 -8.86 5.64
N GLN A 104 7.75 -8.88 6.66
CA GLN A 104 8.01 -9.52 7.96
C GLN A 104 7.99 -11.05 7.89
N CYS A 105 7.39 -11.62 6.85
CA CYS A 105 7.21 -13.06 6.73
C CYS A 105 8.57 -13.80 6.68
N ARG A 106 8.67 -14.91 7.41
CA ARG A 106 9.88 -15.74 7.51
C ARG A 106 9.79 -17.07 6.76
N ARG A 107 8.73 -17.27 5.94
CA ARG A 107 8.47 -18.56 5.27
C ARG A 107 9.59 -19.03 4.36
N THR A 108 10.40 -18.11 3.85
CA THR A 108 11.50 -18.39 2.91
C THR A 108 12.85 -18.61 3.60
N ALA A 109 12.92 -18.67 4.94
CA ALA A 109 14.17 -18.84 5.68
C ALA A 109 15.02 -20.01 5.14
N LYS A 110 14.41 -21.19 4.94
CA LYS A 110 15.09 -22.35 4.36
C LYS A 110 15.61 -22.13 2.93
N ILE A 111 14.92 -21.32 2.13
CA ILE A 111 15.38 -20.97 0.77
C ILE A 111 16.61 -20.07 0.87
N CYS A 112 16.61 -19.09 1.79
CA CYS A 112 17.78 -18.27 2.05
C CYS A 112 18.97 -19.12 2.52
N ASP A 113 18.75 -20.05 3.45
CA ASP A 113 19.80 -20.94 3.96
C ASP A 113 20.38 -21.84 2.85
N ASP A 114 19.55 -22.34 1.93
CA ASP A 114 20.00 -23.09 0.75
C ASP A 114 20.92 -22.24 -0.15
N LEU A 115 20.50 -21.01 -0.47
CA LEU A 115 21.30 -20.08 -1.29
C LEU A 115 22.66 -19.81 -0.66
N LYS A 116 22.70 -19.61 0.67
CA LYS A 116 23.96 -19.44 1.42
C LYS A 116 24.84 -20.67 1.36
N SER A 117 24.26 -21.86 1.58
CA SER A 117 25.01 -23.13 1.53
C SER A 117 25.65 -23.39 0.16
N ARG A 118 25.11 -22.78 -0.90
CA ARG A 118 25.61 -22.85 -2.27
C ARG A 118 26.57 -21.72 -2.63
N GLY A 119 26.84 -20.79 -1.70
CA GLY A 119 27.70 -19.62 -1.93
C GLY A 119 27.10 -18.59 -2.88
N LEU A 120 25.77 -18.42 -2.89
CA LEU A 120 25.05 -17.49 -3.77
C LEU A 120 24.60 -16.20 -3.04
N GLU A 121 25.29 -15.83 -1.96
CA GLU A 121 25.04 -14.59 -1.19
C GLU A 121 26.02 -13.45 -1.55
#